data_AF-A0A136IU41-F1
#
_entry.id   AF-A0A136IU41-F1
#
_cell.length_a   1.000
_cell.length_b   1.000
_cell.length_c   1.000
_cell.angle_alpha   90.00
_cell.angle_beta   90.00
_cell.angle_gamma   90.00
#
_symmetry.space_group_name_H-M   'P 1'
#
loop_
_entity.id
_entity.type
_entity.pdbx_description
1 polymer ?
#
loop_
_entity_poly.entity_id
_entity_poly.type
_entity_poly.pdbx_seq_one_letter_code
_entity_poly.pdbx_strand_id
1 'polypeptide(L)'
;MARRAFQAALVAVLAIVLSLWWTKSSPAQPARDLVTGKNNTVLFLTTETHGTCNVHVATAYALAGNHPNVQTHYASFPSLRRRISHISNLAESPRGTAPETSAITFHALSGLPYKAAAITAAPGGLAGLIHRPGAAGAKEMCHTMKHAVTPWTVDDHVAQYDSARRIIDRVDPSLVVVDLVLYPGLAAVRDSRRKHVVLSPNVVSGNVPAVQPGHTMLWKYPM
;
A
#
# COMPACT_ATOMS: atom_id res chain seq x y z
N MET A 1 21.00 15.97 -41.57
CA MET A 1 20.38 15.87 -40.23
C MET A 1 19.64 14.55 -39.99
N ALA A 2 18.80 14.09 -40.92
CA ALA A 2 17.97 12.87 -40.74
C ALA A 2 18.75 11.59 -40.37
N ARG A 3 19.93 11.34 -40.97
CA ARG A 3 20.75 10.15 -40.68
C ARG A 3 21.28 10.09 -39.25
N ARG A 4 21.63 11.24 -38.67
CA ARG A 4 22.09 11.35 -37.27
C ARG A 4 20.93 11.19 -36.29
N ALA A 5 19.75 11.72 -36.62
CA ALA A 5 18.54 11.53 -35.83
C ALA A 5 18.06 10.07 -35.83
N PHE A 6 18.13 9.39 -36.98
CA PHE A 6 17.80 7.96 -37.09
C PHE A 6 18.77 7.08 -36.29
N GLN A 7 20.08 7.36 -36.36
CA GLN A 7 21.08 6.66 -35.55
C GLN A 7 20.87 6.87 -34.05
N ALA A 8 20.54 8.10 -33.62
CA ALA A 8 20.24 8.38 -32.22
C ALA A 8 18.98 7.65 -31.73
N ALA A 9 17.92 7.59 -32.54
CA ALA A 9 16.71 6.84 -32.22
C ALA A 9 16.98 5.33 -32.12
N LEU A 10 17.77 4.78 -33.04
CA LEU A 10 18.15 3.36 -33.04
C LEU A 10 18.95 3.01 -31.77
N VAL A 11 19.91 3.85 -31.38
CA VAL A 11 20.71 3.67 -30.16
C VAL A 11 19.83 3.75 -28.91
N ALA A 12 18.87 4.67 -28.86
CA ALA A 12 17.93 4.77 -27.74
C ALA A 12 17.04 3.52 -27.62
N VAL A 13 16.52 3.01 -28.73
CA VAL A 13 15.74 1.77 -28.74
C VAL A 13 16.59 0.58 -28.31
N LEU A 14 17.82 0.46 -28.81
CA LEU A 14 18.75 -0.61 -28.39
C LEU A 14 19.08 -0.52 -26.91
N ALA A 15 19.28 0.68 -26.37
CA ALA A 15 19.54 0.89 -24.95
C ALA A 15 18.33 0.48 -24.08
N ILE A 16 17.10 0.75 -24.54
CA ILE A 16 15.86 0.32 -23.87
C ILE A 16 15.71 -1.20 -23.94
N VAL A 17 15.96 -1.82 -25.09
CA VAL A 17 15.88 -3.28 -25.24
C VAL A 17 16.94 -3.97 -24.39
N LEU A 18 18.17 -3.45 -24.38
CA LEU A 18 19.26 -3.96 -23.54
C LEU A 18 18.98 -3.75 -22.05
N SER A 19 18.40 -2.62 -21.64
CA SER A 19 18.03 -2.39 -20.25
C SER A 19 16.93 -3.35 -19.79
N LEU A 20 15.92 -3.60 -20.63
CA LEU A 20 14.87 -4.59 -20.37
C LEU A 20 15.40 -6.03 -20.34
N TRP A 21 16.45 -6.33 -21.10
CA TRP A 21 17.11 -7.65 -21.11
C TRP A 21 18.05 -7.85 -19.93
N TRP A 22 18.68 -6.77 -19.45
CA TRP A 22 19.56 -6.77 -18.27
C TRP A 22 18.86 -6.57 -16.94
N THR A 23 17.62 -6.09 -16.92
CA THR A 23 16.71 -6.29 -15.78
C THR A 23 16.31 -7.75 -15.69
N LYS A 24 17.30 -8.66 -15.55
CA LYS A 24 17.06 -9.93 -14.87
C LYS A 24 16.49 -9.55 -13.51
N SER A 25 15.29 -10.03 -13.22
CA SER A 25 14.66 -9.93 -11.92
C SER A 25 15.73 -10.17 -10.87
N SER A 26 16.02 -9.17 -10.04
CA SER A 26 16.97 -9.35 -8.94
C SER A 26 16.59 -10.66 -8.25
N PRO A 27 17.54 -11.59 -8.04
CA PRO A 27 17.23 -12.82 -7.36
C PRO A 27 16.48 -12.47 -6.07
N ALA A 28 15.38 -13.18 -5.82
CA ALA A 28 14.56 -12.96 -4.63
C ALA A 28 15.52 -12.80 -3.45
N GLN A 29 15.45 -11.66 -2.75
CA GLN A 29 16.33 -11.44 -1.60
C GLN A 29 16.19 -12.66 -0.69
N PRO A 30 17.31 -13.25 -0.23
CA PRO A 30 17.24 -14.40 0.66
C PRO A 30 16.29 -14.05 1.79
N ALA A 31 15.35 -14.96 2.10
CA ALA A 31 14.34 -14.74 3.11
C ALA A 31 15.04 -14.32 4.39
N ARG A 32 14.95 -13.03 4.74
CA ARG A 32 15.47 -12.54 6.01
C ARG A 32 14.70 -13.27 7.10
N ASP A 33 15.39 -13.69 8.16
CA ASP A 33 14.74 -14.27 9.33
C ASP A 33 13.62 -13.34 9.81
N LEU A 34 12.39 -13.79 9.65
CA LEU A 34 11.20 -13.01 9.98
C LEU A 34 10.94 -13.10 11.47
N VAL A 35 10.64 -11.96 12.09
CA VAL A 35 10.21 -11.91 13.50
C VAL A 35 8.78 -12.42 13.57
N THR A 36 8.59 -13.55 14.25
CA THR A 36 7.28 -14.12 14.53
C THR A 36 6.70 -13.45 15.77
N GLY A 37 5.53 -12.85 15.65
CA GLY A 37 4.79 -12.28 16.79
C GLY A 37 3.84 -13.28 17.43
N LYS A 38 2.92 -12.76 18.26
CA LYS A 38 1.86 -13.54 18.92
C LYS A 38 1.02 -14.32 17.92
N ASN A 39 0.84 -15.60 18.22
CA ASN A 39 0.03 -16.51 17.42
C ASN A 39 -1.39 -15.99 17.27
N ASN A 40 -1.96 -16.17 16.08
CA ASN A 40 -3.32 -15.76 15.73
C ASN A 40 -3.58 -14.25 15.90
N THR A 41 -2.54 -13.41 15.90
CA THR A 41 -2.70 -11.95 15.93
C THR A 41 -2.42 -11.37 14.55
N VAL A 42 -3.41 -10.67 13.97
CA VAL A 42 -3.30 -10.00 12.67
C VAL A 42 -3.47 -8.50 12.85
N LEU A 43 -2.56 -7.72 12.27
CA LEU A 43 -2.61 -6.26 12.28
C LEU A 43 -2.86 -5.72 10.86
N PHE A 44 -3.93 -4.98 10.67
CA PHE A 44 -4.16 -4.18 9.46
C PHE A 44 -3.53 -2.79 9.63
N LEU A 45 -2.76 -2.33 8.65
CA LEU A 45 -2.18 -0.98 8.58
C LEU A 45 -2.67 -0.30 7.30
N THR A 46 -3.58 0.67 7.41
CA THR A 46 -4.20 1.30 6.23
C THR A 46 -4.30 2.81 6.32
N THR A 47 -4.38 3.46 5.16
CA THR A 47 -4.85 4.86 5.11
C THR A 47 -6.35 4.94 5.38
N GLU A 48 -6.87 6.16 5.46
CA GLU A 48 -8.29 6.48 5.64
C GLU A 48 -9.07 6.55 4.31
N THR A 49 -8.40 6.41 3.18
CA THR A 49 -8.99 6.63 1.85
C THR A 49 -9.89 5.47 1.47
N HIS A 50 -11.18 5.76 1.19
CA HIS A 50 -12.19 4.72 0.93
C HIS A 50 -11.81 3.80 -0.24
N GLY A 51 -11.20 4.36 -1.29
CA GLY A 51 -10.75 3.59 -2.46
C GLY A 51 -9.70 2.53 -2.13
N THR A 52 -8.91 2.72 -1.06
CA THR A 52 -7.82 1.79 -0.70
C THR A 52 -8.15 0.96 0.55
N CYS A 53 -8.81 1.54 1.54
CA CYS A 53 -9.09 0.85 2.80
C CYS A 53 -10.31 -0.09 2.74
N ASN A 54 -11.23 0.05 1.77
CA ASN A 54 -12.46 -0.76 1.71
C ASN A 54 -12.19 -2.27 1.72
N VAL A 55 -11.23 -2.73 0.92
CA VAL A 55 -10.89 -4.17 0.85
C VAL A 55 -10.34 -4.67 2.19
N HIS A 56 -9.52 -3.86 2.86
CA HIS A 56 -8.95 -4.18 4.17
C HIS A 56 -10.03 -4.26 5.25
N VAL A 57 -10.96 -3.31 5.25
CA VAL A 57 -12.10 -3.29 6.16
C VAL A 57 -12.98 -4.53 5.97
N ALA A 58 -13.28 -4.90 4.72
CA ALA A 58 -14.05 -6.10 4.40
C ALA A 58 -13.32 -7.38 4.80
N THR A 59 -11.99 -7.45 4.59
CA THR A 59 -11.17 -8.59 5.04
C THR A 59 -11.15 -8.68 6.56
N ALA A 60 -11.01 -7.57 7.28
CA ALA A 60 -11.03 -7.55 8.75
C ALA A 60 -12.39 -8.02 9.29
N TYR A 61 -13.50 -7.57 8.68
CA TYR A 61 -14.85 -8.06 9.00
C TYR A 61 -15.00 -9.57 8.82
N ALA A 62 -14.58 -10.08 7.65
CA ALA A 62 -14.67 -11.51 7.35
C ALA A 62 -13.78 -12.35 8.27
N LEU A 63 -12.60 -11.84 8.64
CA LEU A 63 -11.69 -12.48 9.58
C LEU A 63 -12.29 -12.56 10.98
N ALA A 64 -12.81 -11.45 11.49
CA ALA A 64 -13.46 -11.38 12.80
C ALA A 64 -14.70 -12.30 12.88
N GLY A 65 -15.53 -12.34 11.83
CA GLY A 65 -16.76 -13.14 11.82
C GLY A 65 -16.54 -14.65 11.59
N ASN A 66 -15.54 -15.05 10.79
CA ASN A 66 -15.32 -16.45 10.43
C ASN A 66 -14.20 -17.14 11.22
N HIS A 67 -13.32 -16.38 11.86
CA HIS A 67 -12.15 -16.91 12.58
C HIS A 67 -12.05 -16.30 13.99
N PRO A 68 -12.93 -16.70 14.94
CA PRO A 68 -12.99 -16.09 16.28
C PRO A 68 -11.73 -16.30 17.13
N ASN A 69 -10.88 -17.26 16.75
CA ASN A 69 -9.58 -17.51 17.39
C ASN A 69 -8.50 -16.51 16.95
N VAL A 70 -8.78 -15.65 15.96
CA VAL A 70 -7.85 -14.66 15.41
C VAL A 70 -8.13 -13.28 16.00
N GLN A 71 -7.16 -12.77 16.76
CA GLN A 71 -7.19 -11.41 17.29
C GLN A 71 -6.94 -10.41 16.16
N THR A 72 -7.97 -9.64 15.82
CA THR A 72 -7.92 -8.69 14.71
C THR A 72 -7.66 -7.28 15.24
N HIS A 73 -6.52 -6.71 14.85
CA HIS A 73 -6.13 -5.34 15.17
C HIS A 73 -6.20 -4.49 13.90
N TYR A 74 -6.73 -3.28 14.00
CA TYR A 74 -6.87 -2.38 12.86
C TYR A 74 -6.25 -1.02 13.19
N ALA A 75 -5.19 -0.67 12.48
CA ALA A 75 -4.47 0.58 12.66
C ALA A 75 -4.68 1.50 11.45
N SER A 76 -5.26 2.67 11.71
CA SER A 76 -5.51 3.70 10.69
C SER A 76 -5.71 5.08 11.33
N PHE A 77 -5.98 6.11 10.54
CA PHE A 77 -6.22 7.46 11.04
C PHE A 77 -7.56 7.58 11.78
N PRO A 78 -7.71 8.52 12.73
CA PRO A 78 -8.90 8.62 13.59
C PRO A 78 -10.24 8.71 12.86
N SER A 79 -10.26 9.25 11.64
CA SER A 79 -11.47 9.37 10.81
C SER A 79 -12.13 8.01 10.51
N LEU A 80 -11.37 6.91 10.49
CA LEU A 80 -11.88 5.57 10.21
C LEU A 80 -12.44 4.85 11.45
N ARG A 81 -12.17 5.36 12.67
CA ARG A 81 -12.52 4.69 13.94
C ARG A 81 -14.00 4.29 14.01
N ARG A 82 -14.92 5.23 13.74
CA ARG A 82 -16.37 4.97 13.78
C ARG A 82 -16.77 3.82 12.86
N ARG A 83 -16.18 3.77 11.67
CA ARG A 83 -16.47 2.71 10.68
C ARG A 83 -15.98 1.35 11.16
N ILE A 84 -14.78 1.28 11.73
CA ILE A 84 -14.24 0.03 12.29
C ILE A 84 -15.08 -0.43 13.49
N SER A 85 -15.46 0.47 14.40
CA SER A 85 -16.33 0.13 15.53
C SER A 85 -17.68 -0.43 15.07
N HIS A 86 -18.32 0.21 14.08
CA HIS A 86 -19.57 -0.29 13.53
C HIS A 86 -19.42 -1.71 12.95
N ILE A 87 -18.33 -1.96 12.23
CA ILE A 87 -18.07 -3.25 11.57
C ILE A 87 -17.68 -4.33 12.58
N SER A 88 -16.97 -3.98 13.65
CA SER A 88 -16.72 -4.88 14.79
C SER A 88 -18.04 -5.38 15.37
N ASN A 89 -18.96 -4.45 15.69
CA ASN A 89 -20.27 -4.80 16.26
C ASN A 89 -21.09 -5.70 15.32
N LEU A 90 -21.02 -5.45 14.00
CA LEU A 90 -21.68 -6.29 13.00
C LEU A 90 -21.04 -7.68 12.89
N ALA A 91 -19.74 -7.83 13.15
CA ALA A 91 -19.09 -9.15 13.15
C ALA A 91 -19.45 -9.96 14.39
N GLU A 92 -19.75 -9.30 15.51
CA GLU A 92 -20.16 -9.92 16.78
C GLU A 92 -21.65 -10.35 16.79
N SER A 93 -22.51 -9.55 16.15
CA SER A 93 -23.98 -9.72 16.16
C SER A 93 -24.56 -11.04 15.59
N PRO A 94 -23.97 -11.75 14.60
CA PRO A 94 -24.65 -12.87 13.94
C PRO A 94 -24.66 -14.18 14.72
N ARG A 95 -23.87 -14.32 15.81
CA ARG A 95 -23.71 -15.58 16.55
C ARG A 95 -23.63 -15.28 18.04
N GLY A 96 -24.75 -15.45 18.75
CA GLY A 96 -24.94 -15.13 20.19
C GLY A 96 -24.09 -15.93 21.19
N THR A 97 -22.89 -16.37 20.79
CA THR A 97 -21.90 -17.10 21.58
C THR A 97 -20.46 -16.80 21.12
N ALA A 98 -20.22 -15.72 20.37
CA ALA A 98 -18.85 -15.33 20.04
C ALA A 98 -18.10 -14.95 21.33
N PRO A 99 -16.89 -15.48 21.58
CA PRO A 99 -16.09 -15.07 22.72
C PRO A 99 -15.79 -13.56 22.65
N GLU A 100 -15.54 -12.94 23.81
CA GLU A 100 -15.13 -11.52 23.96
C GLU A 100 -13.95 -11.12 23.03
N THR A 101 -13.25 -12.08 22.44
CA THR A 101 -12.12 -11.91 21.51
C THR A 101 -12.50 -11.60 20.06
N SER A 102 -13.77 -11.63 19.66
CA SER A 102 -14.18 -11.39 18.27
C SER A 102 -14.21 -9.91 17.84
N ALA A 103 -13.94 -8.98 18.77
CA ALA A 103 -13.91 -7.55 18.50
C ALA A 103 -12.65 -7.10 17.74
N ILE A 104 -12.83 -6.22 16.75
CA ILE A 104 -11.72 -5.56 16.03
C ILE A 104 -11.15 -4.44 16.89
N THR A 105 -9.91 -4.58 17.35
CA THR A 105 -9.23 -3.57 18.19
C THR A 105 -8.64 -2.46 17.34
N PHE A 106 -9.15 -1.22 17.47
CA PHE A 106 -8.67 -0.08 16.71
C PHE A 106 -7.46 0.64 17.36
N HIS A 107 -6.43 0.92 16.56
CA HIS A 107 -5.25 1.71 16.92
C HIS A 107 -5.19 2.97 16.05
N ALA A 108 -5.06 4.15 16.67
CA ALA A 108 -4.96 5.40 15.91
C ALA A 108 -3.52 5.62 15.43
N LEU A 109 -3.34 5.74 14.11
CA LEU A 109 -2.12 6.29 13.52
C LEU A 109 -2.05 7.81 13.75
N SER A 110 -0.82 8.29 13.84
CA SER A 110 -0.48 9.70 13.99
C SER A 110 0.16 10.23 12.71
N GLY A 111 0.19 11.55 12.55
CA GLY A 111 0.71 12.22 11.36
C GLY A 111 -0.39 12.60 10.36
N LEU A 112 0.02 13.19 9.24
CA LEU A 112 -0.89 13.73 8.23
C LEU A 112 -1.54 12.60 7.40
N PRO A 113 -2.88 12.46 7.39
CA PRO A 113 -3.57 11.45 6.59
C PRO A 113 -3.33 11.62 5.09
N TYR A 114 -3.41 10.54 4.31
CA TYR A 114 -3.07 10.56 2.87
C TYR A 114 -3.86 11.61 2.09
N LYS A 115 -5.17 11.69 2.33
CA LYS A 115 -6.03 12.63 1.60
C LYS A 115 -5.62 14.08 1.86
N ALA A 116 -5.30 14.40 3.12
CA ALA A 116 -4.84 15.74 3.48
C ALA A 116 -3.47 16.03 2.86
N ALA A 117 -2.53 15.09 2.97
CA ALA A 117 -1.20 15.21 2.37
C ALA A 117 -1.27 15.43 0.86
N ALA A 118 -2.06 14.63 0.14
CA ALA A 118 -2.18 14.71 -1.31
C ALA A 118 -2.76 16.05 -1.78
N ILE A 119 -3.72 16.62 -1.05
CA ILE A 119 -4.29 17.93 -1.35
C ILE A 119 -3.25 19.03 -1.10
N THR A 120 -2.51 18.97 0.01
CA THR A 120 -1.50 19.98 0.35
C THR A 120 -0.27 19.92 -0.56
N ALA A 121 0.13 18.73 -1.00
CA ALA A 121 1.30 18.54 -1.85
C ALA A 121 1.08 18.98 -3.31
N ALA A 122 -0.16 18.92 -3.82
CA ALA A 122 -0.47 19.27 -5.19
C ALA A 122 -0.59 20.80 -5.38
N PRO A 123 0.18 21.42 -6.29
CA PRO A 123 0.04 22.85 -6.60
C PRO A 123 -1.39 23.16 -7.11
N GLY A 124 -2.14 24.00 -6.40
CA GLY A 124 -3.56 24.26 -6.72
C GLY A 124 -4.53 23.20 -6.18
N GLY A 125 -4.09 22.36 -5.23
CA GLY A 125 -4.91 21.33 -4.60
C GLY A 125 -5.30 20.22 -5.58
N LEU A 126 -6.49 19.65 -5.39
CA LEU A 126 -6.98 18.54 -6.22
C LEU A 126 -7.09 18.91 -7.71
N ALA A 127 -7.40 20.18 -8.02
CA ALA A 127 -7.44 20.67 -9.40
C ALA A 127 -6.06 20.62 -10.08
N GLY A 128 -4.99 20.76 -9.30
CA GLY A 128 -3.61 20.62 -9.77
C GLY A 128 -3.21 19.21 -10.20
N LEU A 129 -4.03 18.21 -9.90
CA LEU A 129 -3.83 16.84 -10.38
C LEU A 129 -4.48 16.60 -11.75
N ILE A 130 -5.31 17.54 -12.22
CA ILE A 130 -5.95 17.46 -13.54
C ILE A 130 -4.95 17.91 -14.59
N HIS A 131 -4.52 16.98 -15.44
CA HIS A 131 -3.63 17.26 -16.57
C HIS A 131 -4.38 17.14 -17.90
N ARG A 132 -3.82 17.74 -18.95
CA ARG A 132 -4.38 17.63 -20.31
C ARG A 132 -4.36 16.16 -20.80
N PRO A 133 -5.22 15.78 -21.76
CA PRO A 133 -5.08 14.48 -22.42
C PRO A 133 -3.90 14.48 -23.41
N GLY A 134 -3.41 13.29 -23.75
CA GLY A 134 -2.37 13.08 -24.77
C GLY A 134 -0.92 13.31 -24.28
N ALA A 135 0.04 13.27 -25.21
CA ALA A 135 1.46 13.30 -24.89
C ALA A 135 1.91 14.58 -24.15
N ALA A 136 1.26 15.72 -24.43
CA ALA A 136 1.55 16.97 -23.74
C ALA A 136 1.20 16.90 -22.24
N GLY A 137 0.07 16.26 -21.90
CA GLY A 137 -0.32 16.07 -20.50
C GLY A 137 0.36 14.89 -19.82
N ALA A 138 0.88 13.91 -20.57
CA ALA A 138 1.69 12.83 -19.99
C ALA A 138 2.94 13.36 -19.26
N LYS A 139 3.60 14.40 -19.80
CA LYS A 139 4.72 15.06 -19.12
C LYS A 139 4.30 15.72 -17.80
N GLU A 140 3.15 16.39 -17.81
CA GLU A 140 2.56 17.03 -16.63
C GLU A 140 2.18 15.98 -15.58
N MET A 141 1.54 14.89 -16.00
CA MET A 141 1.22 13.72 -15.17
C MET A 141 2.48 13.15 -14.50
N CYS A 142 3.56 12.93 -15.24
CA CYS A 142 4.82 12.44 -14.65
C CYS A 142 5.35 13.39 -13.56
N HIS A 143 5.21 14.70 -13.75
CA HIS A 143 5.63 15.68 -12.77
C HIS A 143 4.72 15.73 -11.54
N THR A 144 3.40 15.61 -11.71
CA THR A 144 2.43 15.63 -10.62
C THR A 144 2.34 14.30 -9.86
N MET A 145 2.68 13.18 -10.50
CA MET A 145 2.61 11.84 -9.91
C MET A 145 3.38 11.72 -8.59
N LYS A 146 4.51 12.42 -8.43
CA LYS A 146 5.28 12.43 -7.17
C LYS A 146 4.44 12.91 -5.97
N HIS A 147 3.53 13.86 -6.21
CA HIS A 147 2.63 14.39 -5.19
C HIS A 147 1.47 13.45 -4.87
N ALA A 148 1.14 12.51 -5.77
CA ALA A 148 0.14 11.47 -5.51
C ALA A 148 0.75 10.25 -4.82
N VAL A 149 1.96 9.83 -5.21
CA VAL A 149 2.58 8.60 -4.71
C VAL A 149 3.19 8.80 -3.32
N THR A 150 3.90 9.91 -3.10
CA THR A 150 4.54 10.24 -1.81
C THR A 150 4.19 11.67 -1.41
N PRO A 151 2.95 11.93 -0.99
CA PRO A 151 2.48 13.29 -0.70
C PRO A 151 3.05 13.91 0.59
N TRP A 152 3.71 13.12 1.43
CA TRP A 152 4.14 13.54 2.75
C TRP A 152 5.47 14.29 2.72
N THR A 153 5.61 15.28 3.60
CA THR A 153 6.91 15.83 3.97
C THR A 153 7.76 14.76 4.68
N VAL A 154 9.05 15.03 4.85
CA VAL A 154 9.94 14.13 5.61
C VAL A 154 9.42 13.94 7.04
N ASP A 155 9.02 15.02 7.71
CA ASP A 155 8.53 14.97 9.09
C ASP A 155 7.21 14.19 9.19
N ASP A 156 6.28 14.41 8.25
CA ASP A 156 5.02 13.66 8.21
C ASP A 156 5.23 12.17 7.94
N HIS A 157 6.22 11.85 7.11
CA HIS A 157 6.61 10.48 6.82
C HIS A 157 7.17 9.80 8.07
N VAL A 158 8.13 10.43 8.75
CA VAL A 158 8.74 9.90 9.98
C VAL A 158 7.70 9.74 11.09
N ALA A 159 6.82 10.72 11.27
CA ALA A 159 5.76 10.65 12.27
C ALA A 159 4.82 9.44 12.06
N GLN A 160 4.46 9.13 10.81
CA GLN A 160 3.67 7.95 10.49
C GLN A 160 4.45 6.65 10.65
N TYR A 161 5.72 6.63 10.21
CA TYR A 161 6.62 5.51 10.37
C TYR A 161 6.75 5.12 11.86
N ASP A 162 7.05 6.10 12.73
CA ASP A 162 7.20 5.88 14.18
C ASP A 162 5.89 5.46 14.84
N SER A 163 4.77 6.03 14.39
CA SER A 163 3.45 5.63 14.85
C SER A 163 3.14 4.17 14.50
N ALA A 164 3.40 3.77 13.24
CA ALA A 164 3.24 2.39 12.79
C ALA A 164 4.18 1.43 13.51
N ARG A 165 5.47 1.78 13.65
CA ARG A 165 6.49 0.99 14.38
C ARG A 165 6.06 0.72 15.82
N ARG A 166 5.62 1.75 16.55
CA ARG A 166 5.13 1.64 17.93
C ARG A 166 3.90 0.74 18.03
N ILE A 167 2.97 0.81 17.08
CA ILE A 167 1.79 -0.09 17.08
C ILE A 167 2.22 -1.54 16.79
N ILE A 168 3.11 -1.75 15.82
CA ILE A 168 3.66 -3.09 15.50
C ILE A 168 4.32 -3.70 16.75
N ASP A 169 5.13 -2.93 17.47
CA ASP A 169 5.83 -3.40 18.67
C ASP A 169 4.84 -3.67 19.83
N ARG A 170 3.82 -2.83 20.00
CA ARG A 170 2.80 -3.00 21.04
C ARG A 170 1.89 -4.22 20.77
N VAL A 171 1.44 -4.38 19.53
CA VAL A 171 0.52 -5.47 19.15
C VAL A 171 1.27 -6.79 19.06
N ASP A 172 2.51 -6.76 18.57
CA ASP A 172 3.34 -7.92 18.30
C ASP A 172 2.65 -8.94 17.38
N PRO A 173 2.24 -8.56 16.15
CA PRO A 173 1.43 -9.42 15.30
C PRO A 173 2.23 -10.55 14.63
N SER A 174 1.60 -11.71 14.44
CA SER A 174 2.12 -12.80 13.60
C SER A 174 2.05 -12.50 12.11
N LEU A 175 1.12 -11.64 11.69
CA LEU A 175 0.96 -11.18 10.31
C LEU A 175 0.52 -9.72 10.27
N VAL A 176 1.16 -8.92 9.41
CA VAL A 176 0.72 -7.56 9.10
C VAL A 176 0.11 -7.49 7.70
N VAL A 177 -1.12 -7.00 7.59
CA VAL A 177 -1.76 -6.68 6.31
C VAL A 177 -1.61 -5.18 6.07
N VAL A 178 -0.92 -4.78 5.00
CA VAL A 178 -0.57 -3.37 4.77
C VAL A 178 -1.12 -2.86 3.45
N ASP A 179 -1.64 -1.64 3.48
CA ASP A 179 -2.13 -0.90 2.32
C ASP A 179 -0.96 -0.43 1.45
N LEU A 180 -1.07 -0.61 0.12
CA LEU A 180 -0.03 -0.26 -0.85
C LEU A 180 0.30 1.24 -0.89
N VAL A 181 -0.62 2.11 -0.47
CA VAL A 181 -0.41 3.56 -0.48
C VAL A 181 0.14 4.10 0.85
N LEU A 182 0.14 3.29 1.92
CA LEU A 182 0.69 3.68 3.23
C LEU A 182 2.20 3.37 3.27
N TYR A 183 2.99 4.08 2.46
CA TYR A 183 4.44 3.87 2.36
C TYR A 183 5.20 3.93 3.70
N PRO A 184 4.95 4.90 4.61
CA PRO A 184 5.60 4.91 5.92
C PRO A 184 5.31 3.65 6.74
N GLY A 185 4.07 3.15 6.68
CA GLY A 185 3.67 1.91 7.34
C GLY A 185 4.35 0.68 6.73
N LEU A 186 4.43 0.60 5.40
CA LEU A 186 5.15 -0.47 4.72
C LEU A 186 6.65 -0.48 5.05
N ALA A 187 7.27 0.69 5.12
CA ALA A 187 8.66 0.83 5.57
C ALA A 187 8.82 0.30 7.01
N ALA A 188 7.98 0.74 7.94
CA ALA A 188 8.00 0.29 9.33
C ALA A 188 7.86 -1.24 9.45
N VAL A 189 6.97 -1.86 8.67
CA VAL A 189 6.77 -3.31 8.65
C VAL A 189 8.02 -4.06 8.15
N ARG A 190 8.63 -3.57 7.07
CA ARG A 190 9.84 -4.17 6.47
C ARG A 190 11.04 -4.06 7.40
N ASP A 191 11.23 -2.90 8.04
CA ASP A 191 12.31 -2.66 8.98
C ASP A 191 12.12 -3.47 10.28
N SER A 192 10.87 -3.68 10.69
CA SER A 192 10.50 -4.57 11.80
C SER A 192 10.69 -6.07 11.47
N ARG A 193 11.03 -6.42 10.22
CA ARG A 193 11.15 -7.80 9.71
C ARG A 193 9.91 -8.65 10.00
N ARG A 194 8.71 -8.06 9.98
CA ARG A 194 7.46 -8.77 10.22
C ARG A 194 7.01 -9.50 8.95
N LYS A 195 6.41 -10.68 9.14
CA LYS A 195 5.66 -11.34 8.07
C LYS A 195 4.49 -10.43 7.66
N HIS A 196 4.38 -10.14 6.37
CA HIS A 196 3.36 -9.22 5.88
C HIS A 196 2.81 -9.60 4.52
N VAL A 197 1.60 -9.10 4.25
CA VAL A 197 0.93 -9.17 2.95
C VAL A 197 0.56 -7.73 2.57
N VAL A 198 0.89 -7.34 1.34
CA VAL A 198 0.39 -6.09 0.75
C VAL A 198 -0.97 -6.41 0.13
N LEU A 199 -2.04 -5.82 0.66
CA LEU A 199 -3.39 -6.02 0.14
C LEU A 199 -3.75 -4.83 -0.74
N SER A 200 -4.10 -5.11 -2.00
CA SER A 200 -4.43 -4.10 -3.00
C SER A 200 -5.90 -4.21 -3.41
N PRO A 201 -6.64 -3.09 -3.53
CA PRO A 201 -7.95 -3.06 -4.14
C PRO A 201 -7.88 -3.12 -5.68
N ASN A 202 -6.68 -3.03 -6.27
CA ASN A 202 -6.49 -2.99 -7.71
C ASN A 202 -6.35 -4.40 -8.30
N VAL A 203 -6.69 -4.52 -9.59
CA VAL A 203 -6.47 -5.74 -10.35
C VAL A 203 -4.99 -6.16 -10.35
N VAL A 204 -4.75 -7.47 -10.42
CA VAL A 204 -3.40 -8.04 -10.37
C VAL A 204 -2.48 -7.42 -11.44
N SER A 205 -2.98 -7.16 -12.65
CA SER A 205 -2.21 -6.53 -13.73
C SER A 205 -1.58 -5.20 -13.32
N GLY A 206 -2.28 -4.42 -12.49
CA GLY A 206 -1.81 -3.14 -11.94
C GLY A 206 -0.65 -3.25 -10.95
N ASN A 207 -0.48 -4.40 -10.29
CA ASN A 207 0.41 -4.54 -9.14
C ASN A 207 1.66 -5.39 -9.43
N VAL A 208 1.68 -6.17 -10.51
CA VAL A 208 2.77 -7.12 -10.80
C VAL A 208 3.67 -6.78 -12.01
N PRO A 209 3.69 -5.56 -12.61
CA PRO A 209 4.49 -5.34 -13.82
C PRO A 209 5.99 -5.61 -13.60
N ALA A 210 6.52 -5.25 -12.42
CA ALA A 210 7.94 -5.39 -12.11
C ALA A 210 8.39 -6.83 -11.79
N VAL A 211 7.46 -7.74 -11.48
CA VAL A 211 7.77 -9.15 -11.15
C VAL A 211 7.43 -10.10 -12.30
N GLN A 212 6.87 -9.57 -13.40
CA GLN A 212 6.59 -10.35 -14.59
C GLN A 212 7.88 -10.73 -15.32
N PRO A 213 8.05 -12.00 -15.76
CA PRO A 213 9.27 -12.43 -16.43
C PRO A 213 9.49 -11.74 -17.79
N GLY A 214 10.58 -10.99 -17.89
CA GLY A 214 11.02 -10.39 -19.15
C GLY A 214 9.95 -9.49 -19.78
N HIS A 215 9.57 -9.81 -21.01
CA HIS A 215 8.67 -8.97 -21.82
C HIS A 215 7.18 -9.28 -21.58
N THR A 216 6.84 -10.25 -20.70
CA THR A 216 5.44 -10.71 -20.54
C THR A 216 4.47 -9.62 -20.08
N MET A 217 4.98 -8.55 -19.47
CA MET A 217 4.22 -7.34 -19.14
C MET A 217 3.48 -6.78 -20.36
N LEU A 218 3.94 -7.00 -21.59
CA LEU A 218 3.31 -6.47 -22.80
C LEU A 218 2.10 -7.29 -23.30
N TRP A 219 1.90 -8.54 -22.86
CA TRP A 219 0.82 -9.39 -23.40
C TRP A 219 0.12 -10.32 -22.39
N LYS A 220 0.72 -10.66 -21.24
CA LYS A 220 0.05 -11.49 -20.22
C LYS A 220 -0.81 -10.64 -19.30
N TYR A 221 -0.20 -9.62 -18.73
CA TYR A 221 -0.89 -8.59 -17.95
C TYR A 221 -0.48 -7.22 -18.50
N PRO A 222 -1.02 -6.85 -19.68
CA PRO A 222 -0.78 -5.53 -20.26
C PRO A 222 -1.31 -4.44 -19.33
N MET A 223 -0.53 -3.38 -19.20
CA MET A 223 -0.85 -2.13 -18.49
C MET A 223 -1.30 -1.06 -19.49
#